data_AF-A0A7X6ZGN1-F1
#
_entry.id   AF-A0A7X6ZGN1-F1
#
_cell.length_a   1.000
_cell.length_b   1.000
_cell.length_c   1.000
_cell.angle_alpha   90.00
_cell.angle_beta   90.00
_cell.angle_gamma   90.00
#
_symmetry.space_group_name_H-M   'P 1'
#
loop_
_entity.id
_entity.type
_entity.pdbx_description
1 polymer ?
#
loop_
_entity_poly.entity_id
_entity_poly.type
_entity_poly.pdbx_seq_one_letter_code
_entity_poly.pdbx_strand_id
1 'polypeptide(L)'
;PASVSEADLTVFYNVTSTLEPGIGYLPPDGKVVIPAGETSVEILLEPIFEQIDAGVEKITVTLDNGPYMIGSPKSTTVDVNVDQPALRVWTGAVSSLASEPENWLNNILPVAGDHIKLDGRTTRTMTWDLGIPVASWTQIGYKANVLIATRVPGVSSFTNLVITGDCIIEDGVWVHAANPAAEYSEYYRIRATIGGDLIVGKYAALSGLNRGFGSEGRNIFGYENDGCHGGLGGTSPADKAYDSIVSPQHIGGGGWSFRGGGAIVLDVAGDVIHDGIMNVSGQSGYAYHAGAGGTINLRAKSISGSGHFFADASYICGLGMQGGGGGRIALVIDEYGKDFGNYTGTITAYGHSQGGAGTIYTETGWNLPGRGEVLLDNRPMAAGRTAVPPRAYNAELYPNPTYQDGEVNFATFRVRNKAILLLYEDFVLGDIFLETADSVLDLNFNKLYVLTEEHPLGPGTVRNPGEIIWRKSPRGTYILFN
;
A
#
# COMPACT_ATOMS: atom_id res chain seq x y z
N PRO A 1 -10.48 -47.92 32.27
CA PRO A 1 -9.20 -47.16 32.39
C PRO A 1 -8.04 -48.03 31.93
N ALA A 2 -7.29 -47.60 30.91
CA ALA A 2 -6.07 -48.28 30.49
C ALA A 2 -5.07 -48.26 31.65
N SER A 3 -4.52 -49.43 32.02
CA SER A 3 -3.47 -49.52 33.02
C SER A 3 -2.15 -49.05 32.43
N VAL A 4 -1.43 -48.20 33.14
CA VAL A 4 -0.16 -47.63 32.71
C VAL A 4 0.93 -48.72 32.68
N SER A 5 1.70 -48.80 31.59
CA SER A 5 2.81 -49.75 31.45
C SER A 5 4.09 -49.18 32.07
N GLU A 6 4.89 -50.01 32.75
CA GLU A 6 6.23 -49.64 33.25
C GLU A 6 7.32 -49.73 32.17
N ALA A 7 6.97 -50.11 30.94
CA ALA A 7 7.87 -50.16 29.79
C ALA A 7 7.23 -49.48 28.57
N ASP A 8 8.08 -48.93 27.70
CA ASP A 8 7.69 -48.35 26.41
C ASP A 8 6.90 -49.36 25.57
N LEU A 9 5.79 -48.91 24.98
CA LEU A 9 4.98 -49.69 24.07
C LEU A 9 5.13 -49.16 22.64
N THR A 10 5.79 -49.93 21.77
CA THR A 10 5.81 -49.65 20.33
C THR A 10 4.50 -50.12 19.70
N VAL A 11 3.77 -49.20 19.08
CA VAL A 11 2.50 -49.43 18.39
C VAL A 11 2.72 -49.25 16.89
N PHE A 12 2.30 -50.24 16.10
CA PHE A 12 2.34 -50.23 14.64
C PHE A 12 1.01 -49.77 14.07
N TYR A 13 1.06 -49.03 12.97
CA TYR A 13 -0.12 -48.58 12.24
C TYR A 13 0.16 -48.48 10.75
N ASN A 14 -0.90 -48.59 9.96
CA ASN A 14 -0.89 -48.28 8.55
C ASN A 14 -1.74 -47.02 8.27
N VAL A 15 -1.38 -46.32 7.20
CA VAL A 15 -2.11 -45.17 6.69
C VAL A 15 -2.56 -45.48 5.27
N THR A 16 -3.86 -45.35 5.03
CA THR A 16 -4.44 -45.42 3.69
C THR A 16 -5.06 -44.07 3.39
N SER A 17 -4.87 -43.56 2.17
CA SER A 17 -5.41 -42.28 1.76
C SER A 17 -5.89 -42.33 0.32
N THR A 18 -6.79 -41.41 -0.03
CA THR A 18 -7.11 -41.06 -1.41
C THR A 18 -6.03 -40.16 -2.05
N LEU A 19 -5.14 -39.56 -1.24
CA LEU A 19 -3.95 -38.81 -1.69
C LEU A 19 -2.84 -39.75 -2.14
N GLU A 20 -2.08 -39.35 -3.17
CA GLU A 20 -0.85 -40.04 -3.56
C GLU A 20 0.24 -39.82 -2.49
N PRO A 21 0.79 -40.90 -1.87
CA PRO A 21 1.85 -40.77 -0.88
C PRO A 21 3.09 -40.08 -1.46
N GLY A 22 3.62 -39.06 -0.77
CA GLY A 22 4.74 -38.25 -1.26
C GLY A 22 4.33 -37.02 -2.09
N ILE A 23 3.05 -36.86 -2.44
CA ILE A 23 2.48 -35.63 -3.02
C ILE A 23 1.57 -34.92 -2.02
N GLY A 24 0.71 -35.66 -1.29
CA GLY A 24 -0.23 -35.07 -0.34
C GLY A 24 0.26 -34.99 1.11
N TYR A 25 1.09 -35.93 1.54
CA TYR A 25 1.69 -35.97 2.88
C TYR A 25 3.00 -36.76 2.87
N LEU A 26 3.89 -36.45 3.82
CA LEU A 26 5.10 -37.23 4.03
C LEU A 26 4.73 -38.60 4.62
N PRO A 27 5.12 -39.73 4.00
CA PRO A 27 4.77 -41.05 4.51
C PRO A 27 5.31 -41.24 5.94
N PRO A 28 4.46 -41.58 6.92
CA PRO A 28 4.92 -41.81 8.28
C PRO A 28 5.65 -43.15 8.43
N ASP A 29 6.45 -43.28 9.48
CA ASP A 29 7.30 -44.44 9.76
C ASP A 29 6.55 -45.75 10.09
N GLY A 30 5.21 -45.73 10.14
CA GLY A 30 4.36 -46.88 10.40
C GLY A 30 4.41 -47.41 11.84
N LYS A 31 5.08 -46.69 12.75
CA LYS A 31 5.16 -47.00 14.18
C LYS A 31 5.26 -45.75 15.02
N VAL A 32 4.83 -45.85 16.27
CA VAL A 32 4.89 -44.80 17.27
C VAL A 32 5.11 -45.44 18.64
N VAL A 33 5.78 -44.74 19.57
CA VAL A 33 6.10 -45.25 20.90
C VAL A 33 5.25 -44.52 21.94
N ILE A 34 4.47 -45.26 22.72
CA ILE A 34 3.88 -44.76 23.97
C ILE A 34 4.93 -44.97 25.07
N PRO A 35 5.50 -43.90 25.66
CA PRO A 35 6.52 -44.05 26.70
C PRO A 35 6.02 -44.77 27.95
N ALA A 36 6.93 -45.39 28.71
CA ALA A 36 6.63 -45.91 30.04
C ALA A 36 6.00 -44.80 30.92
N GLY A 37 4.90 -45.12 31.61
CA GLY A 37 4.16 -44.13 32.40
C GLY A 37 3.08 -43.35 31.64
N GLU A 38 3.03 -43.44 30.30
CA GLU A 38 2.02 -42.77 29.48
C GLU A 38 0.89 -43.71 29.03
N THR A 39 -0.23 -43.12 28.61
CA THR A 39 -1.41 -43.87 28.12
C THR A 39 -1.79 -43.55 26.67
N SER A 40 -1.14 -42.56 26.04
CA SER A 40 -1.42 -42.10 24.69
C SER A 40 -0.20 -41.47 24.04
N VAL A 41 -0.23 -41.37 22.71
CA VAL A 41 0.77 -40.68 21.90
C VAL A 41 0.08 -40.12 20.66
N GLU A 42 0.59 -38.99 20.15
CA GLU A 42 0.08 -38.40 18.91
C GLU A 42 0.80 -38.99 17.69
N ILE A 43 0.05 -39.19 16.60
CA ILE A 43 0.61 -39.52 15.28
C ILE A 43 0.59 -38.23 14.47
N LEU A 44 1.78 -37.71 14.13
CA LEU A 44 1.92 -36.53 13.29
C LEU A 44 1.90 -36.94 11.80
N LEU A 45 1.09 -36.23 11.01
CA LEU A 45 1.08 -36.34 9.55
C LEU A 45 1.47 -34.97 8.99
N GLU A 46 2.62 -34.88 8.31
CA GLU A 46 3.09 -33.63 7.71
C GLU A 46 2.51 -33.48 6.30
N PRO A 47 1.69 -32.44 6.02
CA PRO A 47 1.12 -32.22 4.71
C PRO A 47 2.19 -31.73 3.72
N ILE A 48 2.07 -32.15 2.46
CA ILE A 48 2.86 -31.64 1.33
C ILE A 48 1.90 -30.79 0.49
N PHE A 49 2.21 -29.50 0.33
CA PHE A 49 1.35 -28.52 -0.35
C PHE A 49 1.81 -28.29 -1.80
N GLU A 50 1.78 -29.31 -2.65
CA GLU A 50 1.88 -29.10 -4.11
C GLU A 50 0.89 -30.03 -4.84
N GLN A 51 0.03 -29.43 -5.67
CA GLN A 51 -0.73 -30.11 -6.72
C GLN A 51 -1.72 -31.23 -6.30
N ILE A 52 -2.68 -30.92 -5.43
CA ILE A 52 -3.80 -31.86 -5.13
C ILE A 52 -5.08 -31.38 -5.83
N ASP A 53 -5.77 -32.25 -6.55
CA ASP A 53 -7.07 -31.95 -7.17
C ASP A 53 -8.16 -31.58 -6.13
N ALA A 54 -9.14 -30.77 -6.52
CA ALA A 54 -10.20 -30.31 -5.61
C ALA A 54 -11.11 -31.49 -5.19
N GLY A 55 -11.33 -31.67 -3.88
CA GLY A 55 -12.17 -32.76 -3.38
C GLY A 55 -12.09 -32.98 -1.86
N VAL A 56 -12.95 -33.87 -1.37
CA VAL A 56 -12.85 -34.43 -0.01
C VAL A 56 -11.90 -35.61 -0.07
N GLU A 57 -10.68 -35.40 0.41
CA GLU A 57 -9.66 -36.43 0.55
C GLU A 57 -9.80 -37.10 1.91
N LYS A 58 -9.55 -38.40 2.00
CA LYS A 58 -9.65 -39.15 3.26
C LYS A 58 -8.30 -39.70 3.64
N ILE A 59 -7.93 -39.53 4.91
CA ILE A 59 -6.80 -40.23 5.50
C ILE A 59 -7.35 -41.15 6.59
N THR A 60 -7.18 -42.45 6.39
CA THR A 60 -7.57 -43.48 7.35
C THR A 60 -6.33 -44.09 7.99
N VAL A 61 -6.22 -43.95 9.31
CA VAL A 61 -5.19 -44.58 10.13
C VAL A 61 -5.77 -45.83 10.78
N THR A 62 -5.10 -46.97 10.62
CA THR A 62 -5.51 -48.26 11.22
C THR A 62 -4.37 -48.82 12.06
N LEU A 63 -4.68 -49.24 13.29
CA LEU A 63 -3.73 -49.93 14.15
C LEU A 63 -3.47 -51.36 13.62
N ASP A 64 -2.19 -51.72 13.51
CA ASP A 64 -1.74 -53.05 13.10
C ASP A 64 -1.53 -53.95 14.31
N ASN A 65 -1.63 -55.26 14.10
CA ASN A 65 -1.38 -56.26 15.14
C ASN A 65 0.06 -56.15 15.67
N GLY A 66 0.21 -56.28 16.99
CA GLY A 66 1.50 -56.29 17.66
C GLY A 66 1.43 -57.02 19.00
N PRO A 67 2.41 -56.82 19.90
CA PRO A 67 2.41 -57.41 21.25
C PRO A 67 1.40 -56.75 22.20
N TYR A 68 0.25 -56.32 21.68
CA TYR A 68 -0.80 -55.60 22.39
C TYR A 68 -2.18 -56.00 21.83
N MET A 69 -3.24 -55.78 22.62
CA MET A 69 -4.62 -55.99 22.18
C MET A 69 -5.19 -54.69 21.62
N ILE A 70 -5.81 -54.75 20.45
CA ILE A 70 -6.46 -53.60 19.80
C ILE A 70 -7.92 -53.51 20.26
N GLY A 71 -8.32 -52.36 20.80
CA GLY A 71 -9.70 -52.05 21.18
C GLY A 71 -10.57 -51.60 20.00
N SER A 72 -11.83 -51.26 20.28
CA SER A 72 -12.74 -50.64 19.30
C SER A 72 -12.88 -49.14 19.58
N PRO A 73 -12.72 -48.25 18.59
CA PRO A 73 -12.42 -48.52 17.18
C PRO A 73 -10.92 -48.79 16.92
N LYS A 74 -10.62 -49.67 15.94
CA LYS A 74 -9.24 -49.98 15.50
C LYS A 74 -8.67 -49.02 14.45
N SER A 75 -9.51 -48.13 13.94
CA SER A 75 -9.19 -47.19 12.87
C SER A 75 -9.94 -45.88 13.06
N THR A 76 -9.35 -44.79 12.61
CA THR A 76 -9.99 -43.48 12.50
C THR A 76 -9.80 -42.93 11.10
N THR A 77 -10.74 -42.11 10.63
CA THR A 77 -10.66 -41.43 9.33
C THR A 77 -10.80 -39.93 9.55
N VAL A 78 -9.92 -39.17 8.92
CA VAL A 78 -9.94 -37.70 8.87
C VAL A 78 -10.27 -37.29 7.45
N ASP A 79 -11.29 -36.43 7.31
CA ASP A 79 -11.61 -35.77 6.05
C ASP A 79 -10.71 -34.54 5.90
N VAL A 80 -9.97 -34.48 4.79
CA VAL A 80 -9.12 -33.36 4.38
C VAL A 80 -9.83 -32.69 3.20
N ASN A 81 -10.34 -31.48 3.42
CA ASN A 81 -11.00 -30.73 2.36
C ASN A 81 -9.95 -29.95 1.57
N VAL A 82 -9.70 -30.36 0.33
CA VAL A 82 -8.79 -29.67 -0.58
C VAL A 82 -9.64 -28.76 -1.46
N ASP A 83 -9.83 -27.52 -1.03
CA ASP A 83 -10.48 -26.50 -1.86
C ASP A 83 -9.45 -25.98 -2.88
N GLN A 84 -9.62 -26.35 -4.15
CA GLN A 84 -8.98 -25.59 -5.22
C GLN A 84 -9.70 -24.24 -5.36
N PRO A 85 -8.96 -23.13 -5.53
CA PRO A 85 -9.51 -21.84 -5.90
C PRO A 85 -10.55 -21.95 -7.03
N ALA A 86 -11.84 -21.68 -6.74
CA ALA A 86 -12.86 -21.72 -7.79
C ALA A 86 -12.85 -20.39 -8.58
N LEU A 87 -13.06 -20.47 -9.89
CA LEU A 87 -13.21 -19.28 -10.72
C LEU A 87 -14.60 -18.67 -10.52
N ARG A 88 -14.65 -17.45 -9.97
CA ARG A 88 -15.87 -16.65 -9.80
C ARG A 88 -15.91 -15.56 -10.84
N VAL A 89 -16.96 -15.58 -11.66
CA VAL A 89 -17.10 -14.62 -12.75
C VAL A 89 -18.22 -13.64 -12.51
N TRP A 90 -17.87 -12.36 -12.46
CA TRP A 90 -18.81 -11.26 -12.27
C TRP A 90 -19.76 -11.13 -13.46
N THR A 91 -21.06 -11.04 -13.18
CA THR A 91 -22.11 -10.78 -14.18
C THR A 91 -22.83 -9.46 -13.93
N GLY A 92 -22.89 -9.01 -12.67
CA GLY A 92 -23.60 -7.77 -12.29
C GLY A 92 -25.06 -7.78 -12.72
N ALA A 93 -25.75 -8.91 -12.59
CA ALA A 93 -27.10 -9.09 -13.12
C ALA A 93 -28.15 -8.23 -12.40
N VAL A 94 -28.09 -8.13 -11.06
CA VAL A 94 -29.15 -7.53 -10.22
C VAL A 94 -28.73 -6.21 -9.57
N SER A 95 -27.48 -6.07 -9.12
CA SER A 95 -26.95 -4.82 -8.56
C SER A 95 -25.44 -4.67 -8.80
N SER A 96 -24.80 -3.73 -8.10
CA SER A 96 -23.35 -3.57 -8.09
C SER A 96 -22.65 -4.36 -6.97
N LEU A 97 -23.35 -4.98 -6.02
CA LEU A 97 -22.71 -5.56 -4.83
C LEU A 97 -22.09 -6.94 -5.11
N ALA A 98 -20.83 -7.12 -4.74
CA ALA A 98 -20.13 -8.41 -4.80
C ALA A 98 -20.70 -9.41 -3.78
N SER A 99 -21.26 -8.91 -2.68
CA SER A 99 -21.91 -9.70 -1.64
C SER A 99 -23.26 -10.33 -2.05
N GLU A 100 -23.80 -10.01 -3.22
CA GLU A 100 -25.04 -10.59 -3.74
C GLU A 100 -24.73 -11.77 -4.69
N PRO A 101 -25.16 -13.01 -4.36
CA PRO A 101 -24.87 -14.19 -5.17
C PRO A 101 -25.35 -14.06 -6.62
N GLU A 102 -26.50 -13.45 -6.86
CA GLU A 102 -27.11 -13.27 -8.19
C GLU A 102 -26.28 -12.40 -9.14
N ASN A 103 -25.29 -11.66 -8.62
CA ASN A 103 -24.34 -10.94 -9.47
C ASN A 103 -23.17 -11.81 -9.96
N TRP A 104 -23.12 -13.08 -9.59
CA TRP A 104 -22.09 -14.04 -9.99
C TRP A 104 -22.67 -15.12 -10.90
N LEU A 105 -21.83 -15.63 -11.81
CA LEU A 105 -22.23 -16.74 -12.67
C LEU A 105 -22.70 -17.94 -11.83
N ASN A 106 -23.85 -18.52 -12.20
CA ASN A 106 -24.53 -19.61 -11.47
C ASN A 106 -25.03 -19.24 -10.06
N ASN A 107 -25.09 -17.94 -9.73
CA ASN A 107 -25.53 -17.44 -8.44
C ASN A 107 -24.67 -17.95 -7.26
N ILE A 108 -23.37 -18.12 -7.47
CA ILE A 108 -22.45 -18.62 -6.43
C ILE A 108 -21.55 -17.49 -5.94
N LEU A 109 -21.67 -17.16 -4.65
CA LEU A 109 -20.88 -16.13 -3.99
C LEU A 109 -19.40 -16.53 -3.92
N PRO A 110 -18.46 -15.59 -4.11
CA PRO A 110 -17.05 -15.83 -3.83
C PRO A 110 -16.79 -16.17 -2.37
N VAL A 111 -15.87 -17.10 -2.16
CA VAL A 111 -15.31 -17.46 -0.86
C VAL A 111 -13.79 -17.25 -0.85
N ALA A 112 -13.20 -17.34 0.34
CA ALA A 112 -11.76 -17.16 0.49
C ALA A 112 -10.99 -18.17 -0.38
N GLY A 113 -9.95 -17.70 -1.06
CA GLY A 113 -9.15 -18.52 -1.98
C GLY A 113 -9.71 -18.61 -3.40
N ASP A 114 -10.89 -18.05 -3.71
CA ASP A 114 -11.40 -18.07 -5.10
C ASP A 114 -10.62 -17.16 -6.05
N HIS A 115 -10.64 -17.47 -7.35
CA HIS A 115 -10.14 -16.60 -8.42
C HIS A 115 -11.24 -15.68 -8.92
N ILE A 116 -11.03 -14.36 -8.87
CA ILE A 116 -12.02 -13.38 -9.31
C ILE A 116 -11.77 -12.99 -10.76
N LYS A 117 -12.80 -13.11 -11.60
CA LYS A 117 -12.76 -12.71 -13.01
C LYS A 117 -13.85 -11.71 -13.35
N LEU A 118 -13.42 -10.57 -13.87
CA LEU A 118 -14.25 -9.54 -14.48
C LEU A 118 -13.90 -9.47 -15.97
N ASP A 119 -14.90 -9.59 -16.84
CA ASP A 119 -14.71 -9.47 -18.28
C ASP A 119 -15.73 -8.54 -18.94
N GLY A 120 -15.65 -8.38 -20.26
CA GLY A 120 -16.48 -7.46 -21.02
C GLY A 120 -17.97 -7.82 -21.14
N ARG A 121 -18.48 -8.84 -20.43
CA ARG A 121 -19.89 -9.26 -20.52
C ARG A 121 -20.88 -8.27 -19.94
N THR A 122 -20.43 -7.37 -19.07
CA THR A 122 -21.27 -6.38 -18.39
C THR A 122 -20.55 -5.05 -18.29
N THR A 123 -21.32 -3.97 -18.29
CA THR A 123 -20.84 -2.61 -18.04
C THR A 123 -21.28 -2.10 -16.67
N ARG A 124 -21.88 -2.96 -15.84
CA ARG A 124 -22.32 -2.58 -14.51
C ARG A 124 -21.12 -2.53 -13.57
N THR A 125 -20.93 -1.38 -12.94
CA THR A 125 -19.95 -1.18 -11.86
C THR A 125 -20.09 -2.27 -10.80
N MET A 126 -18.96 -2.78 -10.35
CA MET A 126 -18.85 -3.68 -9.21
C MET A 126 -18.47 -2.86 -7.98
N THR A 127 -19.02 -3.23 -6.83
CA THR A 127 -18.57 -2.82 -5.50
C THR A 127 -18.06 -4.10 -4.84
N TRP A 128 -16.75 -4.21 -4.69
CA TRP A 128 -16.15 -5.28 -3.92
C TRP A 128 -16.26 -4.93 -2.43
N ASP A 129 -17.24 -5.53 -1.77
CA ASP A 129 -17.59 -5.36 -0.35
C ASP A 129 -17.34 -6.62 0.49
N LEU A 130 -16.61 -7.59 -0.06
CA LEU A 130 -16.26 -8.84 0.61
C LEU A 130 -14.88 -8.74 1.27
N GLY A 131 -14.84 -8.86 2.60
CA GLY A 131 -13.60 -8.87 3.41
C GLY A 131 -12.90 -10.23 3.45
N ILE A 132 -12.78 -10.89 2.30
CA ILE A 132 -12.16 -12.23 2.16
C ILE A 132 -10.88 -12.14 1.33
N PRO A 133 -9.83 -12.94 1.63
CA PRO A 133 -8.68 -13.06 0.75
C PRO A 133 -9.04 -13.89 -0.49
N VAL A 134 -8.67 -13.42 -1.68
CA VAL A 134 -8.92 -14.13 -2.95
C VAL A 134 -7.59 -14.63 -3.53
N ALA A 135 -7.61 -15.72 -4.31
CA ALA A 135 -6.38 -16.28 -4.86
C ALA A 135 -5.79 -15.43 -5.99
N SER A 136 -6.63 -14.89 -6.88
CA SER A 136 -6.19 -13.94 -7.90
C SER A 136 -7.32 -13.01 -8.31
N TRP A 137 -6.93 -11.93 -8.99
CA TRP A 137 -7.86 -11.00 -9.63
C TRP A 137 -7.52 -10.84 -11.10
N THR A 138 -8.50 -10.99 -11.98
CA THR A 138 -8.34 -10.80 -13.42
C THR A 138 -9.45 -9.92 -13.97
N GLN A 139 -9.09 -8.73 -14.46
CA GLN A 139 -9.98 -7.75 -15.05
C GLN A 139 -9.51 -7.42 -16.47
N ILE A 140 -10.04 -8.16 -17.45
CA ILE A 140 -9.64 -8.05 -18.86
C ILE A 140 -10.89 -7.87 -19.72
N GLY A 141 -10.96 -6.76 -20.45
CA GLY A 141 -12.14 -6.37 -21.24
C GLY A 141 -13.28 -5.77 -20.42
N TYR A 142 -13.20 -5.77 -19.09
CA TYR A 142 -14.18 -5.13 -18.20
C TYR A 142 -13.88 -3.63 -18.06
N LYS A 143 -14.72 -2.79 -18.66
CA LYS A 143 -14.47 -1.34 -18.81
C LYS A 143 -15.16 -0.48 -17.74
N ALA A 144 -15.96 -1.08 -16.87
CA ALA A 144 -16.66 -0.36 -15.82
C ALA A 144 -15.77 -0.17 -14.58
N ASN A 145 -16.29 0.56 -13.60
CA ASN A 145 -15.56 0.77 -12.36
C ASN A 145 -15.65 -0.47 -11.46
N VAL A 146 -14.63 -0.65 -10.62
CA VAL A 146 -14.66 -1.50 -9.44
C VAL A 146 -14.45 -0.60 -8.23
N LEU A 147 -15.47 -0.44 -7.40
CA LEU A 147 -15.37 0.23 -6.12
C LEU A 147 -14.79 -0.76 -5.11
N ILE A 148 -13.55 -0.52 -4.68
CA ILE A 148 -12.91 -1.25 -3.59
C ILE A 148 -13.40 -0.64 -2.28
N ALA A 149 -14.25 -1.36 -1.54
CA ALA A 149 -14.95 -0.81 -0.37
C ALA A 149 -14.11 -0.84 0.92
N THR A 150 -12.78 -0.77 0.79
CA THR A 150 -11.87 -0.73 1.94
C THR A 150 -12.00 0.56 2.71
N ARG A 151 -11.90 0.46 4.04
CA ARG A 151 -11.96 1.59 4.95
C ARG A 151 -10.68 1.72 5.79
N VAL A 152 -10.46 2.89 6.38
CA VAL A 152 -9.36 3.06 7.33
C VAL A 152 -9.61 2.24 8.61
N PRO A 153 -8.56 1.79 9.31
CA PRO A 153 -8.68 1.09 10.59
C PRO A 153 -9.54 1.86 11.60
N GLY A 154 -10.37 1.14 12.36
CA GLY A 154 -11.30 1.73 13.34
C GLY A 154 -12.68 2.07 12.79
N VAL A 155 -12.86 2.11 11.46
CA VAL A 155 -14.17 2.39 10.82
C VAL A 155 -14.90 1.11 10.40
N SER A 156 -14.18 0.11 9.89
CA SER A 156 -14.73 -1.21 9.51
C SER A 156 -13.66 -2.28 9.66
N SER A 157 -14.07 -3.55 9.67
CA SER A 157 -13.17 -4.71 9.60
C SER A 157 -12.56 -4.89 8.20
N PHE A 158 -13.22 -4.44 7.12
CA PHE A 158 -12.68 -4.53 5.77
C PHE A 158 -11.75 -3.36 5.49
N THR A 159 -10.50 -3.49 5.93
CA THR A 159 -9.48 -2.44 5.83
C THR A 159 -8.49 -2.65 4.70
N ASN A 160 -8.44 -3.86 4.14
CA ASN A 160 -7.48 -4.27 3.14
C ASN A 160 -8.07 -5.36 2.24
N LEU A 161 -7.98 -5.16 0.92
CA LEU A 161 -8.23 -6.23 -0.06
C LEU A 161 -6.98 -7.11 -0.16
N VAL A 162 -7.11 -8.39 0.16
CA VAL A 162 -6.00 -9.34 0.06
C VAL A 162 -6.18 -10.20 -1.19
N ILE A 163 -5.20 -10.16 -2.08
CA ILE A 163 -5.07 -11.05 -3.23
C ILE A 163 -3.80 -11.85 -3.01
N THR A 164 -3.89 -13.16 -2.81
CA THR A 164 -2.72 -13.96 -2.40
C THR A 164 -1.77 -14.27 -3.55
N GLY A 165 -2.25 -14.23 -4.79
CA GLY A 165 -1.46 -14.35 -6.02
C GLY A 165 -1.53 -13.08 -6.86
N ASP A 166 -1.67 -13.25 -8.17
CA ASP A 166 -1.56 -12.14 -9.12
C ASP A 166 -2.83 -11.29 -9.22
N CYS A 167 -2.62 -10.00 -9.51
CA CYS A 167 -3.66 -9.04 -9.82
C CYS A 167 -3.43 -8.45 -11.21
N ILE A 168 -4.35 -8.73 -12.14
CA ILE A 168 -4.29 -8.23 -13.51
C ILE A 168 -5.46 -7.29 -13.75
N ILE A 169 -5.17 -6.04 -14.09
CA ILE A 169 -6.15 -5.01 -14.45
C ILE A 169 -5.73 -4.43 -15.81
N GLU A 170 -6.33 -4.91 -16.89
CA GLU A 170 -6.02 -4.45 -18.26
C GLU A 170 -6.97 -3.35 -18.74
N ASP A 171 -8.20 -3.34 -18.24
CA ASP A 171 -9.25 -2.38 -18.58
C ASP A 171 -9.98 -1.90 -17.33
N GLY A 172 -10.69 -0.78 -17.43
CA GLY A 172 -11.59 -0.29 -16.38
C GLY A 172 -10.86 0.43 -15.24
N VAL A 173 -11.57 0.76 -14.18
CA VAL A 173 -11.02 1.63 -13.12
C VAL A 173 -11.34 1.11 -11.73
N TRP A 174 -10.32 0.87 -10.93
CA TRP A 174 -10.47 0.72 -9.49
C TRP A 174 -10.63 2.09 -8.83
N VAL A 175 -11.66 2.24 -8.01
CA VAL A 175 -11.97 3.48 -7.27
C VAL A 175 -12.27 3.15 -5.81
N HIS A 176 -12.12 4.11 -4.90
CA HIS A 176 -12.82 4.06 -3.62
C HIS A 176 -14.02 5.00 -3.62
N ALA A 177 -14.92 4.86 -2.64
CA ALA A 177 -16.00 5.81 -2.43
C ALA A 177 -15.46 7.20 -2.06
N ALA A 178 -16.14 8.26 -2.46
CA ALA A 178 -15.75 9.60 -2.02
C ALA A 178 -15.92 9.73 -0.49
N ASN A 179 -14.91 10.26 0.19
CA ASN A 179 -14.99 10.49 1.64
C ASN A 179 -16.12 11.46 1.98
N PRO A 180 -16.88 11.29 3.08
CA PRO A 180 -18.03 12.14 3.39
C PRO A 180 -17.68 13.62 3.39
N ALA A 181 -18.51 14.44 2.73
CA ALA A 181 -18.25 15.87 2.62
C ALA A 181 -18.49 16.63 3.92
N ALA A 182 -19.29 16.08 4.85
CA ALA A 182 -19.73 16.73 6.08
C ALA A 182 -18.88 16.38 7.31
N GLU A 183 -17.85 15.54 7.17
CA GLU A 183 -17.05 15.02 8.28
C GLU A 183 -15.56 15.38 8.12
N TYR A 184 -14.81 15.38 9.22
CA TYR A 184 -13.36 15.61 9.24
C TYR A 184 -12.56 14.32 9.30
N SER A 185 -13.25 13.18 9.18
CA SER A 185 -12.65 11.87 9.33
C SER A 185 -12.40 11.28 7.94
N GLU A 186 -11.28 10.61 7.82
CA GLU A 186 -10.97 9.75 6.69
C GLU A 186 -11.73 8.43 6.84
N TYR A 187 -12.36 7.96 5.77
CA TYR A 187 -13.15 6.72 5.75
C TYR A 187 -12.67 5.76 4.69
N TYR A 188 -12.47 6.23 3.47
CA TYR A 188 -12.27 5.41 2.28
C TYR A 188 -10.92 5.69 1.63
N ARG A 189 -10.26 4.59 1.25
CA ARG A 189 -9.03 4.56 0.45
C ARG A 189 -9.00 3.26 -0.34
N ILE A 190 -8.23 3.19 -1.42
CA ILE A 190 -7.86 1.91 -2.02
C ILE A 190 -6.68 1.36 -1.22
N ARG A 191 -6.90 0.25 -0.51
CA ARG A 191 -5.85 -0.48 0.21
C ARG A 191 -5.85 -1.94 -0.24
N ALA A 192 -4.75 -2.42 -0.78
CA ALA A 192 -4.61 -3.82 -1.18
C ALA A 192 -3.23 -4.38 -0.84
N THR A 193 -3.20 -5.69 -0.52
CA THR A 193 -2.00 -6.51 -0.46
C THR A 193 -2.10 -7.56 -1.57
N ILE A 194 -1.09 -7.63 -2.41
CA ILE A 194 -1.00 -8.53 -3.56
C ILE A 194 0.22 -9.42 -3.35
N GLY A 195 0.01 -10.73 -3.23
CA GLY A 195 1.07 -11.70 -2.95
C GLY A 195 1.86 -12.14 -4.18
N GLY A 196 1.33 -11.90 -5.38
CA GLY A 196 2.02 -12.11 -6.66
C GLY A 196 2.31 -10.79 -7.37
N ASP A 197 2.23 -10.82 -8.69
CA ASP A 197 2.50 -9.67 -9.56
C ASP A 197 1.27 -8.76 -9.69
N LEU A 198 1.51 -7.48 -9.96
CA LEU A 198 0.47 -6.52 -10.31
C LEU A 198 0.69 -5.98 -11.73
N ILE A 199 -0.30 -6.17 -12.60
CA ILE A 199 -0.35 -5.55 -13.91
C ILE A 199 -1.46 -4.49 -13.92
N VAL A 200 -1.08 -3.24 -14.20
CA VAL A 200 -2.00 -2.14 -14.53
C VAL A 200 -1.76 -1.77 -15.99
N GLY A 201 -2.56 -2.37 -16.88
CA GLY A 201 -2.47 -2.18 -18.31
C GLY A 201 -2.83 -0.77 -18.76
N LYS A 202 -2.49 -0.43 -20.00
CA LYS A 202 -2.64 0.93 -20.56
C LYS A 202 -4.07 1.48 -20.62
N TYR A 203 -5.08 0.61 -20.52
CA TYR A 203 -6.49 1.02 -20.46
C TYR A 203 -7.10 0.88 -19.07
N ALA A 204 -6.28 0.55 -18.07
CA ALA A 204 -6.66 0.46 -16.68
C ALA A 204 -6.25 1.71 -15.90
N ALA A 205 -6.98 1.95 -14.81
CA ALA A 205 -6.58 2.94 -13.84
C ALA A 205 -6.93 2.53 -12.40
N LEU A 206 -6.16 3.04 -11.45
CA LEU A 206 -6.56 3.16 -10.04
C LEU A 206 -6.77 4.64 -9.77
N SER A 207 -7.93 5.02 -9.24
CA SER A 207 -8.32 6.42 -9.14
C SER A 207 -8.92 6.79 -7.79
N GLY A 208 -8.17 7.63 -7.07
CA GLY A 208 -8.66 8.44 -5.96
C GLY A 208 -8.93 9.89 -6.36
N LEU A 209 -8.92 10.23 -7.66
CA LEU A 209 -9.19 11.58 -8.15
C LEU A 209 -10.45 12.15 -7.48
N ASN A 210 -10.36 13.35 -6.91
CA ASN A 210 -11.44 14.08 -6.20
C ASN A 210 -12.11 13.37 -5.00
N ARG A 211 -11.52 12.31 -4.46
CA ARG A 211 -12.14 11.47 -3.41
C ARG A 211 -11.59 11.68 -2.01
N GLY A 212 -10.72 12.67 -1.82
CA GLY A 212 -10.21 13.06 -0.52
C GLY A 212 -11.23 13.78 0.34
N PHE A 213 -10.73 14.55 1.31
CA PHE A 213 -11.57 15.33 2.21
C PHE A 213 -12.53 16.24 1.43
N GLY A 214 -13.70 16.47 2.01
CA GLY A 214 -14.74 17.34 1.45
C GLY A 214 -14.28 18.78 1.24
N SER A 215 -15.09 19.57 0.54
CA SER A 215 -14.90 21.02 0.41
C SER A 215 -15.03 21.74 1.77
N GLU A 216 -15.06 23.08 1.76
CA GLU A 216 -15.08 23.94 2.96
C GLU A 216 -13.78 23.86 3.76
N GLY A 217 -12.67 23.49 3.12
CA GLY A 217 -11.36 23.57 3.78
C GLY A 217 -10.98 22.37 4.63
N ARG A 218 -11.70 21.26 4.49
CA ARG A 218 -11.61 20.14 5.41
C ARG A 218 -10.31 19.40 5.24
N ASN A 219 -9.70 19.06 6.36
CA ASN A 219 -8.49 18.24 6.42
C ASN A 219 -8.44 17.49 7.75
N ILE A 220 -7.40 16.68 7.93
CA ILE A 220 -7.19 15.85 9.12
C ILE A 220 -7.06 16.67 10.42
N PHE A 221 -6.79 17.97 10.35
CA PHE A 221 -6.69 18.89 11.49
C PHE A 221 -7.90 19.83 11.64
N GLY A 222 -8.97 19.64 10.88
CA GLY A 222 -10.18 20.48 10.91
C GLY A 222 -10.34 21.33 9.66
N TYR A 223 -10.26 22.66 9.80
CA TYR A 223 -10.57 23.64 8.74
C TYR A 223 -9.35 24.48 8.35
N GLU A 224 -9.12 24.62 7.03
CA GLU A 224 -8.13 25.50 6.42
C GLU A 224 -8.71 26.13 5.16
N ASN A 225 -8.25 27.31 4.74
CA ASN A 225 -8.81 27.89 3.51
C ASN A 225 -8.44 27.05 2.28
N ASP A 226 -7.19 26.60 2.19
CA ASP A 226 -6.66 25.85 1.04
C ASP A 226 -6.27 24.41 1.41
N GLY A 227 -6.48 23.49 0.48
CA GLY A 227 -6.09 22.09 0.65
C GLY A 227 -4.58 21.93 0.78
N CYS A 228 -4.15 21.17 1.78
CA CYS A 228 -2.74 20.81 2.02
C CYS A 228 -2.60 19.28 2.04
N HIS A 229 -1.48 18.75 1.56
CA HIS A 229 -1.09 17.35 1.74
C HIS A 229 0.35 17.06 1.26
N GLY A 230 1.36 17.38 2.07
CA GLY A 230 2.75 17.44 1.60
C GLY A 230 3.07 18.85 1.12
N GLY A 231 2.49 19.28 0.00
CA GLY A 231 2.47 20.69 -0.39
C GLY A 231 1.50 21.50 0.48
N LEU A 232 1.86 22.75 0.81
CA LEU A 232 0.95 23.69 1.45
C LEU A 232 0.02 24.32 0.42
N GLY A 233 -1.24 24.55 0.83
CA GLY A 233 -2.14 25.45 0.13
C GLY A 233 -1.66 26.91 0.22
N GLY A 234 -2.11 27.75 -0.73
CA GLY A 234 -1.55 29.09 -0.95
C GLY A 234 -1.54 30.01 0.27
N THR A 235 -2.60 29.97 1.09
CA THR A 235 -2.73 30.77 2.33
C THR A 235 -2.55 29.96 3.59
N SER A 236 -2.28 28.66 3.46
CA SER A 236 -2.21 27.78 4.62
C SER A 236 -0.95 28.05 5.46
N PRO A 237 -1.08 27.96 6.80
CA PRO A 237 0.06 27.98 7.72
C PRO A 237 1.08 26.87 7.44
N ALA A 238 2.32 27.07 7.92
CA ALA A 238 3.42 26.13 7.69
C ALA A 238 3.23 24.76 8.37
N ASP A 239 2.44 24.70 9.44
CA ASP A 239 2.13 23.48 10.21
C ASP A 239 0.97 22.68 9.60
N LYS A 240 0.69 22.80 8.30
CA LYS A 240 -0.46 22.12 7.66
C LYS A 240 -0.09 21.08 6.63
N ALA A 241 1.19 20.95 6.29
CA ALA A 241 1.67 19.76 5.58
C ALA A 241 1.61 18.57 6.54
N TYR A 242 1.05 17.44 6.12
CA TYR A 242 0.91 16.23 6.94
C TYR A 242 1.17 14.97 6.12
N ASP A 243 1.15 13.84 6.82
CA ASP A 243 1.45 12.49 6.34
C ASP A 243 2.97 12.19 6.23
N SER A 244 3.32 10.92 6.15
CA SER A 244 4.70 10.45 5.96
C SER A 244 5.21 10.79 4.56
N ILE A 245 6.49 11.12 4.41
CA ILE A 245 7.18 11.24 3.13
C ILE A 245 7.46 9.85 2.55
N VAL A 246 7.88 8.90 3.38
CA VAL A 246 8.39 7.59 2.95
C VAL A 246 7.33 6.49 2.94
N SER A 247 6.24 6.65 3.70
CA SER A 247 5.12 5.72 3.79
C SER A 247 3.78 6.45 3.98
N PRO A 248 3.40 7.36 3.06
CA PRO A 248 2.14 8.10 3.14
C PRO A 248 0.93 7.14 3.10
N GLN A 249 -0.15 7.51 3.77
CA GLN A 249 -1.39 6.72 3.77
C GLN A 249 -2.68 7.54 3.75
N HIS A 250 -2.60 8.84 4.00
CA HIS A 250 -3.76 9.69 4.22
C HIS A 250 -4.26 10.29 2.91
N ILE A 251 -5.55 10.63 2.87
CA ILE A 251 -6.14 11.39 1.77
C ILE A 251 -5.75 12.88 1.83
N GLY A 252 -5.85 13.57 0.70
CA GLY A 252 -5.57 15.00 0.57
C GLY A 252 -6.67 15.91 1.13
N GLY A 253 -6.27 17.05 1.69
CA GLY A 253 -7.16 18.07 2.23
C GLY A 253 -7.99 18.74 1.14
N GLY A 254 -9.27 19.01 1.43
CA GLY A 254 -10.11 19.82 0.58
C GLY A 254 -9.83 21.31 0.80
N GLY A 255 -9.94 22.09 -0.27
CA GLY A 255 -10.02 23.54 -0.17
C GLY A 255 -11.46 23.99 0.05
N TRP A 256 -11.67 25.29 0.16
CA TRP A 256 -13.02 25.83 0.36
C TRP A 256 -14.04 25.34 -0.68
N SER A 257 -13.67 25.29 -1.96
CA SER A 257 -14.61 24.94 -3.03
C SER A 257 -14.45 23.53 -3.59
N PHE A 258 -13.33 22.87 -3.32
CA PHE A 258 -12.95 21.65 -4.03
C PHE A 258 -12.44 20.57 -3.08
N ARG A 259 -12.81 19.33 -3.40
CA ARG A 259 -12.35 18.14 -2.68
C ARG A 259 -10.87 17.88 -2.92
N GLY A 260 -10.22 17.35 -1.90
CA GLY A 260 -8.86 16.82 -2.04
C GLY A 260 -8.82 15.50 -2.83
N GLY A 261 -7.61 15.02 -3.06
CA GLY A 261 -7.34 13.71 -3.64
C GLY A 261 -7.51 12.56 -2.66
N GLY A 262 -7.88 11.38 -3.17
CA GLY A 262 -8.02 10.14 -2.40
C GLY A 262 -6.69 9.47 -2.06
N ALA A 263 -6.72 8.19 -1.72
CA ALA A 263 -5.50 7.45 -1.41
C ALA A 263 -5.49 6.07 -2.09
N ILE A 264 -4.33 5.70 -2.62
CA ILE A 264 -3.99 4.38 -3.17
C ILE A 264 -2.77 3.88 -2.41
N VAL A 265 -2.92 2.78 -1.69
CA VAL A 265 -1.86 2.22 -0.83
C VAL A 265 -1.75 0.72 -1.11
N LEU A 266 -0.65 0.30 -1.73
CA LEU A 266 -0.46 -1.04 -2.27
C LEU A 266 0.84 -1.66 -1.72
N ASP A 267 0.74 -2.88 -1.20
CA ASP A 267 1.90 -3.74 -0.96
C ASP A 267 1.84 -4.90 -1.96
N VAL A 268 2.82 -4.97 -2.85
CA VAL A 268 2.92 -6.02 -3.88
C VAL A 268 4.18 -6.83 -3.59
N ALA A 269 4.07 -8.14 -3.42
CA ALA A 269 5.24 -8.98 -3.16
C ALA A 269 6.01 -9.35 -4.43
N GLY A 270 5.35 -9.31 -5.59
CA GLY A 270 5.94 -9.54 -6.91
C GLY A 270 6.30 -8.26 -7.66
N ASP A 271 6.43 -8.41 -8.98
CA ASP A 271 6.75 -7.32 -9.90
C ASP A 271 5.49 -6.48 -10.22
N VAL A 272 5.69 -5.18 -10.43
CA VAL A 272 4.66 -4.25 -10.92
C VAL A 272 4.99 -3.84 -12.34
N ILE A 273 4.04 -4.10 -13.25
CA ILE A 273 4.01 -3.54 -14.60
C ILE A 273 2.91 -2.49 -14.64
N HIS A 274 3.30 -1.21 -14.69
CA HIS A 274 2.37 -0.08 -14.71
C HIS A 274 2.47 0.68 -16.03
N ASP A 275 1.51 0.43 -16.92
CA ASP A 275 1.31 1.13 -18.19
C ASP A 275 0.05 2.01 -18.21
N GLY A 276 -0.80 1.88 -17.18
CA GLY A 276 -2.03 2.65 -17.02
C GLY A 276 -1.85 3.94 -16.21
N ILE A 277 -2.87 4.29 -15.42
CA ILE A 277 -2.89 5.52 -14.62
C ILE A 277 -3.19 5.21 -13.15
N MET A 278 -2.38 5.74 -12.23
CA MET A 278 -2.74 5.89 -10.83
C MET A 278 -2.90 7.38 -10.53
N ASN A 279 -4.13 7.81 -10.23
CA ASN A 279 -4.44 9.24 -10.08
C ASN A 279 -5.22 9.52 -8.80
N VAL A 280 -4.61 10.32 -7.92
CA VAL A 280 -5.18 10.82 -6.66
C VAL A 280 -5.16 12.34 -6.62
N SER A 281 -5.31 13.01 -7.76
CA SER A 281 -5.28 14.48 -7.81
C SER A 281 -6.53 15.12 -7.16
N GLY A 282 -6.40 16.38 -6.76
CA GLY A 282 -7.50 17.19 -6.26
C GLY A 282 -8.57 17.48 -7.32
N GLN A 283 -9.78 17.86 -6.89
CA GLN A 283 -10.88 18.17 -7.81
C GLN A 283 -10.64 19.48 -8.57
N SER A 284 -10.37 19.40 -9.87
CA SER A 284 -10.24 20.58 -10.74
C SER A 284 -11.59 21.28 -11.00
N GLY A 285 -11.57 22.61 -11.14
CA GLY A 285 -12.76 23.42 -11.39
C GLY A 285 -12.50 24.93 -11.43
N TYR A 286 -13.58 25.72 -11.47
CA TYR A 286 -13.52 27.19 -11.52
C TYR A 286 -14.05 27.81 -10.22
N ALA A 287 -13.20 27.96 -9.21
CA ALA A 287 -13.50 28.64 -7.95
C ALA A 287 -12.22 28.95 -7.14
N TYR A 288 -12.37 29.58 -5.98
CA TYR A 288 -11.26 29.84 -5.04
C TYR A 288 -10.93 28.61 -4.21
N HIS A 289 -9.68 28.54 -3.74
CA HIS A 289 -9.21 27.56 -2.77
C HIS A 289 -9.31 26.10 -3.22
N ALA A 290 -8.25 25.62 -3.86
CA ALA A 290 -8.17 24.27 -4.41
C ALA A 290 -7.99 23.20 -3.32
N GLY A 291 -8.52 22.01 -3.61
CA GLY A 291 -8.14 20.79 -2.89
C GLY A 291 -6.73 20.36 -3.26
N ALA A 292 -6.06 19.73 -2.30
CA ALA A 292 -4.73 19.16 -2.47
C ALA A 292 -4.76 17.82 -3.23
N GLY A 293 -3.59 17.41 -3.73
CA GLY A 293 -3.37 16.04 -4.16
C GLY A 293 -3.45 15.05 -2.99
N GLY A 294 -3.68 13.78 -3.32
CA GLY A 294 -3.84 12.67 -2.38
C GLY A 294 -2.55 11.87 -2.16
N THR A 295 -2.69 10.59 -1.82
CA THR A 295 -1.57 9.67 -1.57
C THR A 295 -1.49 8.55 -2.60
N ILE A 296 -0.29 8.30 -3.12
CA ILE A 296 0.08 7.02 -3.74
C ILE A 296 1.23 6.43 -2.92
N ASN A 297 1.06 5.22 -2.42
CA ASN A 297 2.11 4.47 -1.74
C ASN A 297 2.16 3.07 -2.35
N LEU A 298 3.27 2.73 -3.00
CA LEU A 298 3.46 1.46 -3.68
C LEU A 298 4.83 0.89 -3.30
N ARG A 299 4.82 -0.27 -2.64
CA ARG A 299 6.00 -1.12 -2.47
C ARG A 299 5.88 -2.36 -3.36
N ALA A 300 6.96 -2.72 -4.05
CA ALA A 300 7.03 -3.87 -4.93
C ALA A 300 8.45 -4.43 -5.06
N LYS A 301 8.55 -5.68 -5.52
CA LYS A 301 9.83 -6.30 -5.91
C LYS A 301 10.55 -5.51 -6.99
N SER A 302 9.82 -5.10 -8.02
CA SER A 302 10.31 -4.17 -9.02
C SER A 302 9.15 -3.38 -9.63
N ILE A 303 9.45 -2.22 -10.23
CA ILE A 303 8.46 -1.36 -10.87
C ILE A 303 8.96 -1.06 -12.28
N SER A 304 8.14 -1.36 -13.28
CA SER A 304 8.45 -1.13 -14.70
C SER A 304 7.22 -0.62 -15.46
N GLY A 305 7.44 -0.14 -16.69
CA GLY A 305 6.37 0.32 -17.58
C GLY A 305 6.45 1.81 -17.90
N SER A 306 5.37 2.31 -18.48
CA SER A 306 5.27 3.66 -19.07
C SER A 306 4.09 4.48 -18.57
N GLY A 307 3.35 3.96 -17.58
CA GLY A 307 2.15 4.55 -17.02
C GLY A 307 2.41 5.84 -16.25
N HIS A 308 1.39 6.35 -15.57
CA HIS A 308 1.49 7.63 -14.87
C HIS A 308 1.05 7.54 -13.41
N PHE A 309 1.76 8.26 -12.55
CA PHE A 309 1.39 8.49 -11.14
C PHE A 309 1.14 9.98 -10.93
N PHE A 310 -0.08 10.33 -10.51
CA PHE A 310 -0.51 11.71 -10.35
C PHE A 310 -1.08 11.96 -8.96
N ALA A 311 -0.46 12.88 -8.22
CA ALA A 311 -0.93 13.40 -6.94
C ALA A 311 -0.96 14.93 -6.98
N ASP A 312 -1.44 15.52 -8.07
CA ASP A 312 -1.43 16.96 -8.24
C ASP A 312 -2.55 17.64 -7.45
N ALA A 313 -2.32 18.90 -7.09
CA ALA A 313 -3.38 19.78 -6.64
C ALA A 313 -4.45 19.98 -7.73
N SER A 314 -5.61 20.46 -7.32
CA SER A 314 -6.64 20.90 -8.25
C SER A 314 -6.14 22.03 -9.16
N TYR A 315 -6.43 21.91 -10.48
CA TYR A 315 -6.20 22.97 -11.44
C TYR A 315 -7.31 24.02 -11.35
N ILE A 316 -6.93 25.27 -11.07
CA ILE A 316 -7.83 26.44 -11.00
C ILE A 316 -7.44 27.46 -12.06
N CYS A 317 -8.35 27.90 -12.92
CA CYS A 317 -8.09 28.98 -13.86
C CYS A 317 -8.72 30.31 -13.40
N GLY A 318 -7.92 31.25 -12.88
CA GLY A 318 -8.36 32.64 -12.63
C GLY A 318 -7.29 33.49 -11.94
N LEU A 319 -7.28 34.80 -12.22
CA LEU A 319 -6.31 35.75 -11.66
C LEU A 319 -6.54 35.94 -10.15
N GLY A 320 -5.50 35.75 -9.32
CA GLY A 320 -5.54 36.00 -7.87
C GLY A 320 -6.10 34.86 -7.01
N MET A 321 -6.31 33.67 -7.57
CA MET A 321 -6.89 32.52 -6.85
C MET A 321 -5.82 31.72 -6.07
N GLN A 322 -6.13 31.38 -4.81
CA GLN A 322 -5.30 30.51 -3.97
C GLN A 322 -5.46 29.04 -4.43
N GLY A 323 -4.33 28.36 -4.61
CA GLY A 323 -4.31 26.96 -5.04
C GLY A 323 -3.96 25.99 -3.92
N GLY A 324 -4.29 24.72 -4.12
CA GLY A 324 -3.97 23.64 -3.21
C GLY A 324 -2.53 23.15 -3.38
N GLY A 325 -2.01 22.48 -2.35
CA GLY A 325 -0.72 21.81 -2.41
C GLY A 325 -0.76 20.48 -3.18
N GLY A 326 0.35 20.11 -3.81
CA GLY A 326 0.53 18.76 -4.33
C GLY A 326 0.54 17.73 -3.19
N GLY A 327 0.23 16.48 -3.54
CA GLY A 327 0.07 15.33 -2.65
C GLY A 327 1.36 14.59 -2.29
N ARG A 328 1.25 13.33 -1.90
CA ARG A 328 2.41 12.46 -1.61
C ARG A 328 2.43 11.23 -2.49
N ILE A 329 3.61 10.94 -3.05
CA ILE A 329 3.88 9.71 -3.77
C ILE A 329 5.09 9.05 -3.12
N ALA A 330 4.99 7.78 -2.76
CA ALA A 330 6.12 6.94 -2.35
C ALA A 330 6.14 5.67 -3.20
N LEU A 331 7.25 5.44 -3.90
CA LEU A 331 7.50 4.25 -4.70
C LEU A 331 8.74 3.55 -4.14
N VAL A 332 8.60 2.30 -3.72
CA VAL A 332 9.67 1.52 -3.09
C VAL A 332 9.88 0.23 -3.85
N ILE A 333 11.11 0.02 -4.32
CA ILE A 333 11.60 -1.24 -4.86
C ILE A 333 12.31 -1.97 -3.72
N ASP A 334 11.82 -3.15 -3.32
CA ASP A 334 12.36 -3.91 -2.18
C ASP A 334 13.34 -5.05 -2.57
N GLU A 335 13.46 -5.37 -3.85
CA GLU A 335 14.44 -6.36 -4.34
C GLU A 335 15.84 -5.76 -4.46
N TYR A 336 16.81 -6.35 -3.75
CA TYR A 336 18.19 -5.91 -3.78
C TYR A 336 18.75 -5.83 -5.21
N GLY A 337 19.38 -4.70 -5.53
CA GLY A 337 20.03 -4.50 -6.82
C GLY A 337 19.12 -4.03 -7.96
N LYS A 338 17.82 -3.83 -7.72
CA LYS A 338 16.87 -3.27 -8.69
C LYS A 338 16.72 -1.76 -8.53
N ASP A 339 16.39 -1.08 -9.63
CA ASP A 339 16.14 0.36 -9.69
C ASP A 339 14.97 0.68 -10.64
N PHE A 340 14.68 1.98 -10.80
CA PHE A 340 13.62 2.48 -11.67
C PHE A 340 14.04 2.59 -13.15
N GLY A 341 15.16 2.00 -13.58
CA GLY A 341 15.67 2.14 -14.95
C GLY A 341 14.73 1.60 -16.03
N ASN A 342 13.81 0.70 -15.67
CA ASN A 342 12.77 0.15 -16.55
C ASN A 342 11.42 0.88 -16.44
N TYR A 343 11.34 1.96 -15.66
CA TYR A 343 10.15 2.79 -15.54
C TYR A 343 10.37 4.12 -16.27
N THR A 344 9.54 4.39 -17.28
CA THR A 344 9.65 5.58 -18.15
C THR A 344 8.49 6.55 -18.00
N GLY A 345 7.56 6.20 -17.11
CA GLY A 345 6.34 6.94 -16.85
C GLY A 345 6.54 8.28 -16.15
N THR A 346 5.53 9.14 -16.25
CA THR A 346 5.53 10.44 -15.54
C THR A 346 5.06 10.28 -14.11
N ILE A 347 5.75 10.93 -13.17
CA ILE A 347 5.37 11.04 -11.76
C ILE A 347 5.24 12.51 -11.41
N THR A 348 4.06 12.94 -10.93
CA THR A 348 3.83 14.35 -10.56
C THR A 348 3.09 14.47 -9.24
N ALA A 349 3.49 15.47 -8.46
CA ALA A 349 2.83 15.90 -7.24
C ALA A 349 2.85 17.43 -7.20
N TYR A 350 2.38 18.07 -8.25
CA TYR A 350 2.45 19.52 -8.42
C TYR A 350 1.46 20.24 -7.53
N GLY A 351 1.89 21.37 -6.97
CA GLY A 351 0.96 22.38 -6.47
C GLY A 351 0.32 23.14 -7.63
N HIS A 352 -0.65 23.99 -7.31
CA HIS A 352 -1.27 24.87 -8.30
C HIS A 352 -1.30 26.33 -7.81
N SER A 353 -1.13 27.32 -8.69
CA SER A 353 -1.06 28.73 -8.31
C SER A 353 -0.04 28.98 -7.19
N GLN A 354 -0.47 29.41 -5.99
CA GLN A 354 0.38 29.61 -4.80
C GLN A 354 0.63 28.34 -3.97
N GLY A 355 0.06 27.21 -4.38
CA GLY A 355 0.24 25.92 -3.71
C GLY A 355 1.62 25.33 -3.95
N GLY A 356 2.20 24.75 -2.89
CA GLY A 356 3.51 24.11 -2.95
C GLY A 356 3.47 22.74 -3.60
N ALA A 357 4.62 22.32 -4.11
CA ALA A 357 4.79 20.95 -4.55
C ALA A 357 4.53 19.98 -3.39
N GLY A 358 3.96 18.85 -3.73
CA GLY A 358 4.00 17.65 -2.92
C GLY A 358 5.39 17.03 -2.87
N THR A 359 5.46 15.79 -2.38
CA THR A 359 6.70 15.02 -2.31
C THR A 359 6.59 13.75 -3.14
N ILE A 360 7.63 13.44 -3.91
CA ILE A 360 7.80 12.16 -4.60
C ILE A 360 9.00 11.46 -3.97
N TYR A 361 8.77 10.42 -3.18
CA TYR A 361 9.78 9.55 -2.61
C TYR A 361 10.02 8.34 -3.51
N THR A 362 11.27 8.07 -3.86
CA THR A 362 11.69 6.87 -4.59
C THR A 362 12.81 6.17 -3.85
N GLU A 363 12.62 4.90 -3.53
CA GLU A 363 13.61 4.03 -2.89
C GLU A 363 13.93 2.87 -3.83
N THR A 364 15.21 2.70 -4.17
CA THR A 364 15.69 1.58 -4.99
C THR A 364 16.11 0.42 -4.10
N GLY A 365 16.27 -0.77 -4.70
CA GLY A 365 16.82 -1.94 -4.01
C GLY A 365 18.27 -1.81 -3.57
N TRP A 366 18.96 -0.73 -3.95
CA TRP A 366 20.30 -0.40 -3.44
C TRP A 366 20.26 0.40 -2.13
N ASN A 367 19.12 1.00 -1.81
CA ASN A 367 18.94 1.80 -0.61
C ASN A 367 18.55 0.90 0.57
N LEU A 368 19.05 1.23 1.77
CA LEU A 368 18.40 0.74 2.98
C LEU A 368 17.07 1.49 3.18
N PRO A 369 16.13 0.94 3.96
CA PRO A 369 14.85 1.62 4.24
C PRO A 369 15.02 3.06 4.73
N GLY A 370 14.26 3.99 4.14
CA GLY A 370 14.27 5.41 4.47
C GLY A 370 15.47 6.20 3.91
N ARG A 371 16.20 5.62 2.94
CA ARG A 371 17.41 6.22 2.33
C ARG A 371 17.28 6.52 0.84
N GLY A 372 16.06 6.59 0.34
CA GLY A 372 15.76 6.96 -1.04
C GLY A 372 15.95 8.44 -1.34
N GLU A 373 15.41 8.87 -2.47
CA GLU A 373 15.38 10.27 -2.89
C GLU A 373 13.99 10.87 -2.68
N VAL A 374 13.93 12.11 -2.23
CA VAL A 374 12.71 12.92 -2.10
C VAL A 374 12.78 14.05 -3.11
N LEU A 375 11.95 14.00 -4.14
CA LEU A 375 11.85 15.02 -5.17
C LEU A 375 10.71 16.00 -4.87
N LEU A 376 11.04 17.29 -4.90
CA LEU A 376 10.09 18.41 -4.94
C LEU A 376 10.22 19.11 -6.30
N ASP A 377 9.16 19.08 -7.08
CA ASP A 377 9.08 19.70 -8.41
C ASP A 377 7.74 20.42 -8.51
N ASN A 378 7.72 21.69 -8.92
CA ASN A 378 6.47 22.48 -8.99
C ASN A 378 6.13 23.01 -10.39
N ARG A 379 6.71 22.45 -11.45
CA ARG A 379 6.32 22.77 -12.84
C ARG A 379 4.86 22.31 -13.11
N PRO A 380 4.03 23.01 -13.89
CA PRO A 380 4.23 24.31 -14.56
C PRO A 380 3.80 25.53 -13.72
N MET A 381 3.63 25.39 -12.40
CA MET A 381 2.90 26.32 -11.55
C MET A 381 3.81 27.24 -10.70
N ALA A 382 3.21 28.17 -9.96
CA ALA A 382 3.94 29.20 -9.21
C ALA A 382 4.46 28.71 -7.84
N ALA A 383 5.31 29.53 -7.21
CA ALA A 383 6.21 29.14 -6.13
C ALA A 383 5.52 29.03 -4.75
N GLY A 384 4.76 27.95 -4.53
CA GLY A 384 4.26 27.58 -3.22
C GLY A 384 5.28 26.80 -2.39
N ARG A 385 4.93 26.55 -1.11
CA ARG A 385 5.84 26.02 -0.09
C ARG A 385 5.51 24.56 0.25
N THR A 386 6.53 23.73 0.37
CA THR A 386 6.46 22.38 0.93
C THR A 386 7.09 22.44 2.31
N ALA A 387 6.29 22.34 3.37
CA ALA A 387 6.81 22.44 4.72
C ALA A 387 7.37 21.10 5.21
N VAL A 388 8.56 21.18 5.82
CA VAL A 388 9.18 20.08 6.55
C VAL A 388 9.54 20.51 7.99
N PRO A 389 9.52 19.56 8.94
CA PRO A 389 8.93 18.23 8.81
C PRO A 389 7.42 18.28 8.46
N PRO A 390 6.80 17.17 8.08
CA PRO A 390 5.35 17.06 8.14
C PRO A 390 4.88 17.28 9.58
N ARG A 391 3.75 17.97 9.78
CA ARG A 391 3.16 18.14 11.11
C ARG A 391 2.92 16.77 11.73
N ALA A 392 3.56 16.55 12.88
CA ALA A 392 3.29 15.41 13.72
C ALA A 392 1.82 15.42 14.17
N TYR A 393 1.19 14.28 13.99
CA TYR A 393 -0.22 14.05 14.25
C TYR A 393 -0.49 13.98 15.78
N ASN A 394 -1.58 14.58 16.31
CA ASN A 394 -1.90 14.56 17.75
C ASN A 394 -2.52 13.22 18.18
N ALA A 395 -1.73 12.37 18.85
CA ALA A 395 -2.09 11.02 19.29
C ALA A 395 -3.38 10.88 20.13
N GLU A 396 -3.85 11.94 20.80
CA GLU A 396 -5.11 11.89 21.58
C GLU A 396 -6.36 11.77 20.68
N LEU A 397 -6.26 12.18 19.42
CA LEU A 397 -7.39 12.17 18.48
C LEU A 397 -7.30 11.01 17.47
N TYR A 398 -6.11 10.51 17.11
CA TYR A 398 -5.95 9.36 16.21
C TYR A 398 -4.73 8.49 16.61
N PRO A 399 -4.90 7.17 16.81
CA PRO A 399 -3.91 6.33 17.49
C PRO A 399 -2.72 5.87 16.63
N ASN A 400 -2.54 6.36 15.40
CA ASN A 400 -1.50 5.83 14.50
C ASN A 400 -0.88 6.92 13.58
N PRO A 401 0.02 7.79 14.11
CA PRO A 401 0.73 8.77 13.28
C PRO A 401 1.57 8.06 12.21
N THR A 402 1.33 8.37 10.93
CA THR A 402 2.12 7.78 9.83
C THR A 402 3.50 8.42 9.71
N TYR A 403 3.60 9.74 9.91
CA TYR A 403 4.89 10.42 10.03
C TYR A 403 5.60 9.97 11.30
N GLN A 404 6.82 9.47 11.13
CA GLN A 404 7.72 9.11 12.22
C GLN A 404 8.89 10.07 12.23
N ASP A 405 9.22 10.64 13.39
CA ASP A 405 10.37 11.53 13.49
C ASP A 405 11.65 10.81 13.03
N GLY A 406 12.39 11.47 12.14
CA GLY A 406 13.58 10.92 11.51
C GLY A 406 13.38 9.93 10.37
N GLU A 407 12.15 9.74 9.85
CA GLU A 407 11.88 8.85 8.69
C GLU A 407 12.69 9.18 7.43
N VAL A 408 13.17 10.43 7.31
CA VAL A 408 13.99 10.92 6.19
C VAL A 408 15.41 11.35 6.59
N ASN A 409 15.88 10.98 7.79
CA ASN A 409 17.22 11.34 8.27
C ASN A 409 18.34 10.96 7.31
N PHE A 410 18.09 10.01 6.40
CA PHE A 410 19.07 9.51 5.44
C PHE A 410 18.59 9.62 4.00
N ALA A 411 17.46 10.29 3.75
CA ALA A 411 16.95 10.51 2.40
C ALA A 411 17.60 11.74 1.76
N THR A 412 17.78 11.71 0.44
CA THR A 412 18.34 12.82 -0.34
C THR A 412 17.23 13.68 -0.92
N PHE A 413 17.18 14.96 -0.58
CA PHE A 413 16.19 15.90 -1.10
C PHE A 413 16.69 16.57 -2.38
N ARG A 414 15.88 16.53 -3.43
CA ARG A 414 16.11 17.23 -4.70
C ARG A 414 14.99 18.23 -4.91
N VAL A 415 15.33 19.52 -4.90
CA VAL A 415 14.38 20.63 -5.05
C VAL A 415 14.61 21.29 -6.41
N ARG A 416 13.57 21.37 -7.24
CA ARG A 416 13.67 21.91 -8.59
C ARG A 416 12.41 22.62 -9.07
N ASN A 417 12.52 23.36 -10.17
CA ASN A 417 11.44 24.03 -10.90
C ASN A 417 10.47 24.80 -9.99
N LYS A 418 10.92 25.90 -9.39
CA LYS A 418 10.14 26.78 -8.49
C LYS A 418 9.64 26.14 -7.18
N ALA A 419 10.01 24.89 -6.90
CA ALA A 419 9.70 24.30 -5.61
C ALA A 419 10.44 25.05 -4.49
N ILE A 420 9.74 25.22 -3.36
CA ILE A 420 10.27 25.83 -2.14
C ILE A 420 10.18 24.80 -1.01
N LEU A 421 11.32 24.36 -0.51
CA LEU A 421 11.38 23.59 0.75
C LEU A 421 11.41 24.59 1.92
N LEU A 422 10.40 24.56 2.78
CA LEU A 422 10.27 25.43 3.95
C LEU A 422 10.53 24.65 5.23
N LEU A 423 11.42 25.15 6.08
CA LEU A 423 11.55 24.69 7.47
C LEU A 423 10.52 25.40 8.36
N TYR A 424 9.63 24.65 8.99
CA TYR A 424 8.76 25.24 10.03
C TYR A 424 9.32 25.03 11.44
N GLU A 425 10.16 24.01 11.63
CA GLU A 425 10.99 23.76 12.80
C GLU A 425 12.36 23.19 12.34
N ASP A 426 13.26 22.92 13.30
CA ASP A 426 14.53 22.26 13.03
C ASP A 426 14.30 20.91 12.32
N PHE A 427 15.09 20.60 11.31
CA PHE A 427 14.88 19.42 10.48
C PHE A 427 16.18 18.70 10.15
N VAL A 428 16.12 17.37 10.08
CA VAL A 428 17.25 16.50 9.76
C VAL A 428 16.94 15.74 8.47
N LEU A 429 17.89 15.75 7.54
CA LEU A 429 17.82 14.97 6.29
C LEU A 429 19.18 14.35 5.94
N GLY A 430 19.16 13.41 5.00
CA GLY A 430 20.37 12.74 4.52
C GLY A 430 21.26 13.71 3.76
N ASP A 431 20.76 14.21 2.63
CA ASP A 431 21.47 15.14 1.75
C ASP A 431 20.50 16.09 1.03
N ILE A 432 20.98 17.19 0.44
CA ILE A 432 20.10 18.16 -0.24
C ILE A 432 20.73 18.86 -1.46
N PHE A 433 19.95 18.94 -2.54
CA PHE A 433 20.31 19.61 -3.78
C PHE A 433 19.21 20.57 -4.26
N LEU A 434 19.60 21.79 -4.62
CA LEU A 434 18.80 22.84 -5.25
C LEU A 434 19.07 22.86 -6.76
N GLU A 435 18.43 21.98 -7.50
CA GLU A 435 18.86 21.57 -8.85
C GLU A 435 18.60 22.63 -9.93
N THR A 436 17.70 23.60 -9.69
CA THR A 436 17.38 24.67 -10.64
C THR A 436 17.53 26.05 -10.03
N ALA A 437 17.83 27.06 -10.86
CA ALA A 437 18.07 28.44 -10.41
C ALA A 437 16.86 29.09 -9.69
N ASP A 438 15.66 28.54 -9.89
CA ASP A 438 14.42 28.99 -9.28
C ASP A 438 13.95 28.11 -8.10
N SER A 439 14.73 27.08 -7.72
CA SER A 439 14.48 26.29 -6.52
C SER A 439 14.93 27.05 -5.27
N VAL A 440 14.21 26.85 -4.16
CA VAL A 440 14.44 27.61 -2.92
C VAL A 440 14.47 26.68 -1.71
N LEU A 441 15.48 26.88 -0.86
CA LEU A 441 15.46 26.45 0.54
C LEU A 441 15.11 27.66 1.41
N ASP A 442 14.02 27.59 2.15
CA ASP A 442 13.58 28.62 3.09
C ASP A 442 13.82 28.15 4.53
N LEU A 443 14.84 28.73 5.17
CA LEU A 443 15.25 28.30 6.51
C LEU A 443 14.34 28.82 7.61
N ASN A 444 13.65 29.94 7.40
CA ASN A 444 12.63 30.49 8.31
C ASN A 444 13.03 30.44 9.81
N PHE A 445 14.25 30.89 10.12
CA PHE A 445 14.87 30.94 11.46
C PHE A 445 15.21 29.60 12.11
N ASN A 446 15.09 28.49 11.38
CA ASN A 446 15.37 27.13 11.86
C ASN A 446 16.73 26.61 11.38
N LYS A 447 17.12 25.46 11.94
CA LYS A 447 18.34 24.73 11.58
C LYS A 447 18.02 23.54 10.67
N LEU A 448 18.80 23.41 9.61
CA LEU A 448 18.84 22.22 8.78
C LEU A 448 20.08 21.40 9.12
N TYR A 449 19.90 20.18 9.63
CA TYR A 449 20.99 19.23 9.82
C TYR A 449 21.11 18.33 8.60
N VAL A 450 22.27 18.34 7.94
CA VAL A 450 22.56 17.53 6.75
C VAL A 450 23.57 16.45 7.12
N LEU A 451 23.23 15.18 6.93
CA LEU A 451 24.02 14.05 7.43
C LEU A 451 25.18 13.63 6.50
N THR A 452 25.41 14.36 5.42
CA THR A 452 26.58 14.28 4.51
C THR A 452 27.63 15.35 4.82
N GLU A 453 28.79 15.22 4.15
CA GLU A 453 29.82 16.26 4.15
C GLU A 453 29.35 17.47 3.33
N GLU A 454 29.82 18.67 3.70
CA GLU A 454 29.44 19.90 3.03
C GLU A 454 29.82 19.91 1.54
N HIS A 455 28.85 20.29 0.70
CA HIS A 455 29.03 20.48 -0.73
C HIS A 455 28.21 21.69 -1.23
N PRO A 456 28.46 22.18 -2.46
CA PRO A 456 27.62 23.23 -3.05
C PRO A 456 26.17 22.75 -3.21
N LEU A 457 25.20 23.54 -2.73
CA LEU A 457 23.78 23.17 -2.75
C LEU A 457 23.17 23.11 -4.16
N GLY A 458 23.62 23.93 -5.10
CA GLY A 458 23.07 24.00 -6.46
C GLY A 458 22.62 25.42 -6.84
N PRO A 459 22.27 25.70 -8.11
CA PRO A 459 22.01 27.06 -8.60
C PRO A 459 20.84 27.78 -7.94
N GLY A 460 20.01 27.08 -7.15
CA GLY A 460 18.92 27.69 -6.39
C GLY A 460 19.39 28.61 -5.26
N THR A 461 18.44 29.09 -4.48
CA THR A 461 18.69 30.10 -3.43
C THR A 461 18.30 29.60 -2.04
N VAL A 462 19.12 29.93 -1.05
CA VAL A 462 18.73 29.85 0.37
C VAL A 462 18.16 31.21 0.77
N ARG A 463 17.01 31.24 1.44
CA ARG A 463 16.37 32.48 1.90
C ARG A 463 15.97 32.40 3.37
N ASN A 464 15.74 33.60 3.92
CA ASN A 464 15.47 33.86 5.33
C ASN A 464 16.62 33.46 6.27
N PRO A 465 16.72 34.06 7.46
CA PRO A 465 17.74 33.68 8.44
C PRO A 465 17.60 32.21 8.86
N GLY A 466 18.68 31.60 9.33
CA GLY A 466 18.74 30.21 9.77
C GLY A 466 20.17 29.67 9.65
N GLU A 467 20.36 28.37 9.92
CA GLU A 467 21.67 27.73 9.85
C GLU A 467 21.59 26.37 9.14
N ILE A 468 22.57 26.07 8.29
CA ILE A 468 22.76 24.72 7.74
C ILE A 468 23.95 24.11 8.45
N ILE A 469 23.72 22.98 9.13
CA ILE A 469 24.69 22.26 9.93
C ILE A 469 25.02 20.95 9.22
N TRP A 470 26.16 20.93 8.55
CA TRP A 470 26.69 19.74 7.89
C TRP A 470 27.34 18.80 8.89
N ARG A 471 27.19 17.50 8.66
CA ARG A 471 27.92 16.48 9.41
C ARG A 471 29.41 16.68 9.16
N LYS A 472 30.15 16.94 10.24
CA LYS A 472 31.61 16.94 10.18
C LYS A 472 32.08 15.50 10.05
N SER A 473 32.99 15.23 9.13
CA SER A 473 33.69 13.94 9.07
C SER A 473 34.28 13.67 10.46
N PRO A 474 34.11 12.46 11.01
CA PRO A 474 34.88 12.04 12.18
C PRO A 474 36.36 12.24 11.87
N ARG A 475 37.08 13.01 12.69
CA ARG A 475 38.53 13.09 12.59
C ARG A 475 39.11 11.76 13.08
N GLY A 476 39.28 10.78 12.19
CA GLY A 476 39.85 9.46 12.49
C GLY A 476 39.93 8.53 11.29
N THR A 477 40.91 7.63 11.31
CA THR A 477 41.18 6.61 10.28
C THR A 477 40.06 5.57 10.23
N TYR A 478 39.50 5.32 9.04
CA TYR A 478 38.57 4.23 8.82
C TYR A 478 39.32 2.91 8.55
N ILE A 479 38.91 1.84 9.22
CA ILE A 479 39.21 0.47 8.78
C ILE A 479 37.98 0.03 7.97
N LEU A 480 38.16 -0.16 6.67
CA LEU A 480 37.17 -0.80 5.81
C LEU A 480 37.37 -2.31 5.94
N PHE A 481 36.30 -3.05 6.23
CA PHE A 481 36.27 -4.49 5.98
C PHE A 481 35.95 -4.67 4.50
N ASN A 482 36.89 -5.29 3.77
CA ASN A 482 36.67 -5.76 2.40
C ASN A 482 35.70 -6.95 2.37
#